data_AF-A0A3R7GI48-F1
#
_entry.id   AF-A0A3R7GI48-F1
#
_cell.length_a   1.000
_cell.length_b   1.000
_cell.length_c   1.000
_cell.angle_alpha   90.00
_cell.angle_beta   90.00
_cell.angle_gamma   90.00
#
_symmetry.space_group_name_H-M   'P 1'
#
loop_
_entity.id
_entity.type
_entity.pdbx_description
1 polymer ?
#
loop_
_entity_poly.entity_id
_entity_poly.type
_entity_poly.pdbx_seq_one_letter_code
_entity_poly.pdbx_strand_id
1 'polypeptide(L)' 'MRSLAILATSLALTAAIVSANCDPTKWSPPVDGQYNTTGRIDPNKLNVHLIAHSHDDPYWLVDRR' A
#
# COMPACT_ATOMS: atom_id res chain seq x y z
N MET A 1 -16.77 -17.91 -35.38
CA MET A 1 -16.88 -18.00 -33.91
C MET A 1 -15.59 -18.46 -33.19
N ARG A 2 -14.46 -18.68 -33.88
CA ARG A 2 -13.18 -19.05 -33.24
C ARG A 2 -12.32 -17.84 -32.83
N SER A 3 -12.52 -16.69 -33.47
CA SER A 3 -11.72 -15.47 -33.24
C SER A 3 -12.05 -14.74 -31.93
N LEU A 4 -13.28 -14.87 -31.41
CA LEU A 4 -13.66 -14.29 -30.12
C LEU A 4 -13.03 -15.03 -28.93
N ALA A 5 -12.82 -16.34 -29.05
CA ALA A 5 -12.22 -17.15 -27.99
C ALA A 5 -10.75 -16.75 -27.72
N ILE A 6 -10.02 -16.35 -28.77
CA ILE A 6 -8.60 -15.96 -28.69
C ILE A 6 -8.44 -14.61 -27.96
N LEU A 7 -9.33 -13.65 -28.20
CA LEU A 7 -9.34 -12.36 -27.48
C LEU A 7 -9.72 -12.50 -26.00
N ALA A 8 -10.63 -13.41 -25.67
CA ALA A 8 -11.03 -13.65 -24.28
C ALA A 8 -9.91 -14.30 -23.46
N THR A 9 -9.10 -15.18 -24.07
CA THR A 9 -7.95 -15.83 -23.41
C THR A 9 -6.78 -14.88 -23.16
N SER A 10 -6.53 -13.89 -24.02
CA SER A 10 -5.44 -12.92 -23.81
C SER A 10 -5.77 -11.88 -22.72
N LEU A 11 -7.04 -11.52 -22.54
CA LEU A 11 -7.48 -10.61 -21.48
C LEU A 11 -7.46 -11.28 -20.09
N ALA A 12 -7.73 -12.58 -20.01
CA ALA A 12 -7.61 -13.35 -18.76
C ALA A 12 -6.16 -13.54 -18.32
N LEU A 13 -5.22 -13.65 -19.27
CA LEU A 13 -3.80 -13.81 -18.97
C LEU A 13 -3.18 -12.53 -18.42
N THR A 14 -3.59 -11.35 -18.88
CA THR A 14 -3.10 -10.06 -18.35
C THR A 14 -3.65 -9.69 -16.98
N ALA A 15 -4.90 -10.07 -16.66
CA ALA A 15 -5.48 -9.86 -15.33
C ALA A 15 -4.76 -10.66 -14.22
N ALA A 16 -4.29 -11.88 -14.53
CA ALA A 16 -3.54 -12.71 -13.59
C ALA A 16 -2.14 -12.17 -13.28
N ILE A 17 -1.48 -11.52 -14.24
CA ILE A 17 -0.12 -10.97 -14.06
C ILE A 17 -0.13 -9.76 -13.11
N VAL A 18 -1.18 -8.94 -13.13
CA VAL A 18 -1.34 -7.80 -12.19
C VAL A 18 -1.61 -8.28 -10.76
N SER A 19 -2.28 -9.41 -10.57
CA SER A 19 -2.56 -9.97 -9.24
C SER A 19 -1.37 -10.70 -8.60
N ALA A 20 -0.35 -11.07 -9.37
CA ALA A 20 0.78 -11.89 -8.91
C ALA A 20 1.75 -11.18 -7.94
N ASN A 21 1.59 -9.86 -7.73
CA ASN A 21 2.46 -9.11 -6.81
C ASN A 21 1.84 -8.90 -5.41
N CYS A 22 0.60 -9.31 -5.19
CA CYS A 22 -0.09 -9.16 -3.91
C CYS A 22 -0.35 -10.53 -3.30
N ASP A 23 0.70 -11.24 -2.88
CA ASP A 23 0.57 -12.50 -2.14
C ASP A 23 0.22 -12.20 -0.67
N PRO A 24 -1.03 -12.49 -0.22
CA PRO A 24 -1.47 -12.19 1.15
C PRO A 24 -0.77 -13.05 2.20
N THR A 25 -0.10 -14.13 1.82
CA THR A 25 0.67 -14.96 2.76
C THR A 25 2.00 -14.30 3.17
N LYS A 26 2.44 -13.25 2.47
CA LYS A 26 3.68 -12.52 2.75
C LYS A 26 3.57 -11.53 3.90
N TRP A 27 2.37 -11.25 4.39
CA TRP A 27 2.13 -10.35 5.51
C TRP A 27 1.11 -10.98 6.46
N SER A 28 1.42 -10.93 7.76
CA SER A 28 0.50 -11.39 8.82
C SER A 28 0.38 -10.26 9.83
N PRO A 29 -0.80 -9.61 9.95
CA PRO A 29 -1.03 -8.62 10.99
C PRO A 29 -1.05 -9.29 12.37
N PRO A 30 -0.77 -8.55 13.45
CA PRO A 30 -0.80 -9.11 14.81
C PRO A 30 -2.18 -9.69 15.15
N VAL A 31 -2.21 -10.91 15.68
CA VAL A 31 -3.46 -11.59 16.08
C VAL A 31 -4.10 -10.99 17.33
N ASP A 32 -3.30 -10.31 18.16
CA ASP A 32 -3.70 -9.64 19.40
C ASP A 32 -3.93 -8.14 19.23
N GLY A 33 -3.80 -7.62 18.00
CA GLY A 33 -3.93 -6.21 17.68
C GLY A 33 -2.75 -5.33 18.15
N GLN A 34 -1.68 -5.91 18.70
CA GLN A 34 -0.53 -5.14 19.17
C GLN A 34 0.57 -5.09 18.10
N TYR A 35 0.82 -3.90 17.56
CA TYR A 35 1.91 -3.66 16.62
C TYR A 35 3.23 -3.42 17.35
N ASN A 36 4.34 -3.96 16.83
CA ASN A 36 5.67 -3.57 17.27
C ASN A 36 6.00 -2.17 16.73
N THR A 37 5.82 -1.16 17.58
CA THR A 37 6.01 0.26 17.23
C THR A 37 7.47 0.72 17.36
N THR A 38 8.39 -0.14 17.81
CA THR A 38 9.81 0.20 17.87
C THR A 38 10.36 0.36 16.45
N GLY A 39 10.76 1.58 16.12
CA GLY A 39 11.42 1.88 14.85
C GLY A 39 12.79 1.19 14.75
N ARG A 40 13.09 0.61 13.59
CA ARG A 40 14.39 0.05 13.25
C ARG A 40 14.70 0.23 11.77
N ILE A 41 15.97 0.32 11.44
CA ILE A 41 16.46 0.30 10.06
C ILE A 41 16.86 -1.13 9.71
N ASP A 42 16.44 -1.62 8.54
CA ASP A 42 16.82 -2.92 7.98
C ASP A 42 17.51 -2.69 6.63
N PRO A 43 18.81 -3.01 6.49
CA PRO A 43 19.57 -2.73 5.26
C PRO A 43 19.11 -3.55 4.05
N ASN A 44 18.30 -4.60 4.27
CA ASN A 44 17.82 -5.48 3.21
C ASN A 44 16.37 -5.19 2.81
N LYS A 45 15.78 -4.11 3.32
CA LYS A 45 14.38 -3.73 3.06
C LYS A 45 14.27 -2.25 2.72
N LEU A 46 13.13 -1.90 2.12
CA LEU A 46 12.72 -0.50 2.05
C LEU A 46 12.43 0.00 3.47
N ASN A 47 13.14 1.04 3.89
CA ASN A 47 12.92 1.70 5.17
C ASN A 47 11.94 2.85 4.98
N VAL A 48 10.76 2.74 5.58
CA VAL A 48 9.72 3.78 5.53
C VAL A 48 9.85 4.66 6.77
N HIS A 49 10.30 5.90 6.60
CA HIS A 49 10.42 6.87 7.67
C HIS A 49 9.08 7.57 7.90
N LEU A 50 8.44 7.30 9.03
CA LEU A 50 7.23 8.01 9.43
C LEU A 50 7.63 9.35 10.04
N ILE A 51 7.34 10.44 9.33
CA ILE A 51 7.65 11.81 9.76
C ILE A 51 6.40 12.40 10.40
N ALA A 52 6.33 12.36 11.73
CA ALA A 52 5.28 13.06 12.45
C ALA A 52 5.45 14.57 12.27
N HIS A 53 4.39 15.25 11.82
CA HIS A 53 4.38 16.70 11.63
C HIS A 53 2.99 17.28 11.91
N SER A 54 2.94 18.59 12.18
CA SER A 54 1.71 19.40 12.16
C SER A 54 1.86 20.50 11.12
N HIS A 55 0.77 20.81 10.42
CA HIS A 55 0.70 22.01 9.59
C HIS A 55 -0.24 22.99 10.30
N ASP A 56 0.35 24.00 10.94
CA ASP A 56 -0.39 24.97 11.73
C ASP A 56 -0.43 26.29 10.97
N ASP A 57 -1.51 26.48 10.20
CA ASP A 57 -1.71 27.69 9.43
C ASP A 57 -1.94 28.91 10.36
N PRO A 58 -1.05 29.92 10.34
CA PRO A 58 -1.21 31.08 11.20
C PRO A 58 -2.38 31.94 10.72
N TYR A 59 -3.52 31.84 11.42
CA TYR A 59 -4.68 32.73 11.26
C TYR A 59 -5.30 32.68 9.86
N TRP A 60 -5.23 31.53 9.21
CA TRP A 60 -5.78 31.38 7.86
C TRP A 60 -7.30 31.53 7.84
N LEU A 61 -8.01 30.82 8.73
CA LEU A 61 -9.47 30.88 8.83
C LEU A 61 -10.00 31.54 10.10
N VAL A 62 -9.11 31.90 11.03
CA VAL A 62 -9.46 32.54 12.31
C VAL A 62 -8.74 33.89 12.44
N ASP A 63 -9.48 34.98 12.67
CA ASP A 63 -8.91 36.30 12.96
C ASP A 63 -8.37 36.34 14.41
N ARG A 64 -7.31 37.12 14.65
CA ARG A 64 -6.71 37.33 15.99
C ARG A 64 -7.43 38.38 16.84
N ARG A 65 -8.65 38.78 16.47
CA ARG A 65 -9.39 39.87 17.12
C ARG A 65 -10.59 39.36 17.89
#